data_AF-A0A520X0Q5-F1
#
_entry.id   AF-A0A520X0Q5-F1
#
_cell.length_a   1.000
_cell.length_b   1.000
_cell.length_c   1.000
_cell.angle_alpha   90.00
_cell.angle_beta   90.00
_cell.angle_gamma   90.00
#
_symmetry.space_group_name_H-M   'P 1'
#
loop_
_entity.id
_entity.type
_entity.pdbx_description
1 polymer ?
#
loop_
_entity_poly.entity_id
_entity_poly.type
_entity_poly.pdbx_seq_one_letter_code
_entity_poly.pdbx_strand_id
1 'polypeptide(L)'
;MTATDPKRPFVHLGDCPPNHMDRTTKKLLQETLIRLRDYMKDFYPNREFGTRFWELEENDLFFEALGYLPLQMPDEVLEDIDILSRMPRGYRLAFPIFWIEDDYFVNGWTALSNAGEWLLPAAIDAYREIGMLSEAEALSAALSVIQRGEDDYYDEATEAAYRSVPNQFADDEAKDRALLEFFRSDPSLFDFNDA
;
A
#
# COMPACT_ATOMS: atom_id res chain seq x y z
N MET A 1 12.83 -36.09 0.49
CA MET A 1 13.88 -35.07 0.28
C MET A 1 13.24 -33.98 -0.56
N THR A 2 12.56 -33.06 0.09
CA THR A 2 11.93 -31.89 -0.54
C THR A 2 12.97 -30.80 -0.66
N ALA A 3 13.11 -30.27 -1.88
CA ALA A 3 14.00 -29.17 -2.18
C ALA A 3 13.53 -27.94 -1.40
N THR A 4 14.41 -27.40 -0.58
CA THR A 4 14.23 -26.07 0.03
C THR A 4 14.29 -25.03 -1.08
N ASP A 5 13.16 -24.38 -1.31
CA ASP A 5 13.05 -23.18 -2.12
C ASP A 5 14.00 -22.12 -1.51
N PRO A 6 14.95 -21.55 -2.27
CA PRO A 6 15.87 -20.57 -1.72
C PRO A 6 15.10 -19.29 -1.39
N LYS A 7 15.00 -19.00 -0.07
CA LYS A 7 14.52 -17.72 0.47
C LYS A 7 14.97 -16.56 -0.41
N ARG A 8 14.03 -15.89 -1.08
CA ARG A 8 14.33 -14.65 -1.79
C ARG A 8 14.84 -13.64 -0.77
N PRO A 9 15.97 -12.95 -1.04
CA PRO A 9 16.47 -11.93 -0.12
C PRO A 9 15.45 -10.79 -0.01
N PHE A 10 15.33 -10.25 1.20
CA PHE A 10 14.56 -9.04 1.50
C PHE A 10 15.07 -7.90 0.60
N VAL A 11 14.25 -7.42 -0.33
CA VAL A 11 14.59 -6.26 -1.17
C VAL A 11 14.15 -5.02 -0.41
N HIS A 12 15.12 -4.31 0.18
CA HIS A 12 14.87 -2.97 0.70
C HIS A 12 14.46 -2.08 -0.48
N LEU A 13 13.31 -1.38 -0.38
CA LEU A 13 12.82 -0.44 -1.40
C LEU A 13 13.68 0.84 -1.53
N GLY A 14 14.96 0.77 -1.14
CA GLY A 14 15.93 1.85 -1.14
C GLY A 14 16.59 2.07 -2.50
N ASP A 15 16.52 3.32 -2.97
CA ASP A 15 17.34 3.94 -4.02
C ASP A 15 17.39 3.24 -5.38
N CYS A 16 16.21 2.97 -5.96
CA CYS A 16 16.12 2.81 -7.41
C CYS A 16 16.43 4.19 -8.06
N PRO A 17 17.38 4.28 -9.02
CA PRO A 17 17.72 5.55 -9.65
C PRO A 17 16.48 6.17 -10.32
N PRO A 18 16.35 7.51 -10.30
CA PRO A 18 15.21 8.16 -10.90
C PRO A 18 15.22 7.91 -12.41
N ASN A 19 14.05 7.53 -12.92
CA ASN A 19 13.65 7.67 -14.33
C ASN A 19 14.24 6.69 -15.34
N HIS A 20 13.97 5.39 -15.19
CA HIS A 20 13.49 4.63 -16.33
C HIS A 20 12.57 3.50 -15.87
N MET A 21 11.30 3.84 -15.70
CA MET A 21 10.24 2.84 -15.68
C MET A 21 10.29 2.11 -17.02
N ASP A 22 10.48 0.79 -16.98
CA ASP A 22 10.52 0.01 -18.21
C ASP A 22 9.15 0.03 -18.90
N ARG A 23 9.13 -0.38 -20.17
CA ARG A 23 7.90 -0.36 -20.98
C ARG A 23 6.77 -1.20 -20.37
N THR A 24 7.11 -2.28 -19.67
CA THR A 24 6.14 -3.18 -19.04
C THR A 24 5.53 -2.51 -17.83
N THR A 25 6.34 -2.00 -16.89
CA THR A 25 5.85 -1.28 -15.70
C THR A 25 5.02 -0.06 -16.09
N LYS A 26 5.44 0.70 -17.12
CA LYS A 26 4.69 1.86 -17.62
C LYS A 26 3.32 1.46 -18.17
N LYS A 27 3.25 0.35 -18.91
CA LYS A 27 2.00 -0.18 -19.44
C LYS A 27 1.07 -0.62 -18.30
N LEU A 28 1.58 -1.37 -17.33
CA LEU A 28 0.78 -1.82 -16.17
C LEU A 28 0.22 -0.64 -15.39
N LEU A 29 1.04 0.38 -15.13
CA LEU A 29 0.59 1.59 -14.44
C LEU A 29 -0.50 2.34 -15.22
N GLN A 30 -0.36 2.46 -16.55
CA GLN A 30 -1.40 3.06 -17.39
C GLN A 30 -2.72 2.27 -17.33
N GLU A 31 -2.65 0.94 -17.33
CA GLU A 31 -3.82 0.08 -17.19
C GLU A 31 -4.49 0.26 -15.82
N THR A 32 -3.72 0.29 -14.73
CA THR A 32 -4.24 0.59 -13.38
C THR A 32 -5.02 1.90 -13.35
N LEU A 33 -4.46 2.98 -13.92
CA LEU A 33 -5.08 4.30 -13.89
C LEU A 33 -6.34 4.40 -14.75
N ILE A 34 -6.40 3.65 -15.86
CA ILE A 34 -7.62 3.53 -16.67
C ILE A 34 -8.69 2.79 -15.88
N ARG A 35 -8.36 1.66 -15.25
CA ARG A 35 -9.29 0.87 -14.42
C ARG A 35 -9.82 1.68 -13.24
N LEU A 36 -8.95 2.39 -12.53
CA LEU A 36 -9.34 3.27 -11.43
C LEU A 36 -10.27 4.39 -11.87
N ARG A 37 -9.96 5.07 -12.98
CA ARG A 37 -10.86 6.08 -13.56
C ARG A 37 -12.24 5.50 -13.87
N ASP A 38 -12.28 4.34 -14.51
CA ASP A 38 -13.54 3.72 -14.93
C ASP A 38 -14.34 3.24 -13.72
N TYR A 39 -13.69 2.66 -12.72
CA TYR A 39 -14.30 2.31 -11.44
C TYR A 39 -14.92 3.53 -10.74
N MET A 40 -14.18 4.63 -10.61
CA MET A 40 -14.71 5.88 -10.02
C MET A 40 -15.94 6.42 -10.76
N LYS A 41 -16.00 6.28 -12.09
CA LYS A 41 -17.15 6.72 -12.89
C LYS A 41 -18.42 5.91 -12.59
N ASP A 42 -18.29 4.65 -12.22
CA ASP A 42 -19.45 3.82 -11.87
C ASP A 42 -20.13 4.30 -10.58
N PHE A 43 -19.36 4.79 -9.60
CA PHE A 43 -19.90 5.39 -8.37
C PHE A 43 -20.35 6.84 -8.54
N TYR A 44 -19.72 7.57 -9.47
CA TYR A 44 -19.94 8.99 -9.69
C TYR A 44 -20.28 9.31 -11.16
N PRO A 45 -21.44 8.84 -11.69
CA PRO A 45 -21.74 8.87 -13.12
C PRO A 45 -21.92 10.27 -13.72
N ASN A 46 -22.14 11.28 -12.88
CA ASN A 46 -22.31 12.68 -13.32
C ASN A 46 -21.00 13.48 -13.28
N ARG A 47 -19.87 12.81 -13.06
CA ARG A 47 -18.57 13.45 -12.86
C ARG A 47 -17.55 12.94 -13.87
N GLU A 48 -16.73 13.86 -14.37
CA GLU A 48 -15.62 13.53 -15.26
C GLU A 48 -14.36 13.24 -14.44
N PHE A 49 -13.71 12.12 -14.76
CA PHE A 49 -12.44 11.70 -14.17
C PHE A 49 -11.40 11.53 -15.27
N GLY A 50 -10.21 12.09 -15.02
CA GLY A 50 -8.99 11.76 -15.76
C GLY A 50 -8.26 10.58 -15.16
N THR A 51 -7.15 10.17 -15.77
CA THR A 51 -6.24 9.15 -15.22
C THR A 51 -5.29 9.71 -14.15
N ARG A 52 -5.27 11.04 -13.95
CA ARG A 52 -4.43 11.73 -12.97
C ARG A 52 -5.26 11.99 -11.71
N PHE A 53 -5.58 10.93 -10.97
CA PHE A 53 -6.45 11.05 -9.77
C PHE A 53 -5.87 11.99 -8.70
N TRP A 54 -4.55 12.17 -8.67
CA TRP A 54 -3.87 13.12 -7.78
C TRP A 54 -4.15 14.59 -8.09
N GLU A 55 -4.78 14.89 -9.23
CA GLU A 55 -5.24 16.25 -9.59
C GLU A 55 -6.70 16.51 -9.19
N LEU A 56 -7.40 15.55 -8.60
CA LEU A 56 -8.74 15.79 -8.05
C LEU A 56 -8.65 16.85 -6.95
N GLU A 57 -9.52 17.86 -6.95
CA GLU A 57 -9.47 18.96 -5.96
C GLU A 57 -10.07 18.55 -4.61
N GLU A 58 -11.06 17.67 -4.62
CA GLU A 58 -11.79 17.21 -3.44
C GLU A 58 -10.99 16.14 -2.72
N ASN A 59 -10.72 16.40 -1.44
CA ASN A 59 -9.98 15.48 -0.58
C ASN A 59 -10.66 14.11 -0.47
N ASP A 60 -11.98 14.08 -0.31
CA ASP A 60 -12.72 12.83 -0.15
C ASP A 60 -12.55 11.93 -1.38
N LEU A 61 -12.72 12.47 -2.59
CA LEU A 61 -12.57 11.69 -3.83
C LEU A 61 -11.13 11.28 -4.12
N PHE A 62 -10.16 12.12 -3.74
CA PHE A 62 -8.75 11.75 -3.83
C PHE A 62 -8.41 10.61 -2.87
N PHE A 63 -8.91 10.67 -1.65
CA PHE A 63 -8.68 9.65 -0.64
C PHE A 63 -9.38 8.33 -1.01
N GLU A 64 -10.61 8.39 -1.51
CA GLU A 64 -11.29 7.22 -2.08
C GLU A 64 -10.51 6.60 -3.25
N ALA A 65 -9.97 7.42 -4.16
CA ALA A 65 -9.15 6.93 -5.25
C ALA A 65 -7.89 6.20 -4.76
N LEU A 66 -7.27 6.67 -3.65
CA LEU A 66 -6.18 5.95 -2.99
C LEU A 66 -6.65 4.62 -2.40
N GLY A 67 -7.80 4.61 -1.73
CA GLY A 67 -8.41 3.38 -1.18
C GLY A 67 -8.76 2.34 -2.24
N TYR A 68 -9.18 2.77 -3.43
CA TYR A 68 -9.49 1.87 -4.54
C TYR A 68 -8.27 1.46 -5.37
N LEU A 69 -7.13 2.13 -5.23
CA LEU A 69 -5.93 1.85 -6.02
C LEU A 69 -5.50 0.37 -5.97
N PRO A 70 -5.46 -0.32 -4.81
CA PRO A 70 -5.03 -1.72 -4.74
C PRO A 70 -5.92 -2.65 -5.58
N LEU A 71 -7.24 -2.42 -5.59
CA LEU A 71 -8.22 -3.22 -6.35
C LEU A 71 -8.02 -3.14 -7.87
N GLN A 72 -7.35 -2.08 -8.34
CA GLN A 72 -7.17 -1.82 -9.76
C GLN A 72 -5.78 -2.21 -10.27
N MET A 73 -4.85 -2.50 -9.36
CA MET A 73 -3.53 -3.00 -9.72
C MET A 73 -3.63 -4.42 -10.32
N PRO A 74 -2.96 -4.69 -11.44
CA PRO A 74 -2.88 -6.04 -11.99
C PRO A 74 -2.19 -7.03 -11.03
N ASP A 75 -2.57 -8.31 -11.09
CA ASP A 75 -1.99 -9.38 -10.27
C ASP A 75 -0.47 -9.46 -10.42
N GLU A 76 0.08 -9.10 -11.58
CA GLU A 76 1.52 -9.06 -11.81
C GLU A 76 2.26 -8.14 -10.82
N VAL A 77 1.62 -7.05 -10.38
CA VAL A 77 2.18 -6.13 -9.37
C VAL A 77 2.16 -6.76 -7.97
N LEU A 78 1.14 -7.57 -7.67
CA LEU A 78 1.01 -8.32 -6.41
C LEU A 78 2.03 -9.48 -6.33
N GLU A 79 2.34 -10.09 -7.47
CA GLU A 79 3.25 -11.23 -7.57
C GLU A 79 4.73 -10.83 -7.66
N ASP A 80 5.03 -9.59 -8.09
CA ASP A 80 6.39 -9.11 -8.32
C ASP A 80 6.65 -7.71 -7.74
N ILE A 81 7.23 -7.67 -6.54
CA ILE A 81 7.66 -6.44 -5.86
C ILE A 81 8.63 -5.59 -6.72
N ASP A 82 9.39 -6.20 -7.63
CA ASP A 82 10.31 -5.46 -8.48
C ASP A 82 9.53 -4.53 -9.44
N ILE A 83 8.32 -4.90 -9.85
CA ILE A 83 7.45 -4.03 -10.67
C ILE A 83 7.05 -2.80 -9.86
N LEU A 84 6.59 -3.00 -8.62
CA LEU A 84 6.23 -1.90 -7.74
C LEU A 84 7.42 -0.97 -7.48
N SER A 85 8.62 -1.52 -7.24
CA SER A 85 9.83 -0.73 -6.97
C SER A 85 10.24 0.23 -8.09
N ARG A 86 9.77 -0.01 -9.33
CA ARG A 86 10.01 0.83 -10.51
C ARG A 86 8.91 1.86 -10.76
N MET A 87 7.82 1.82 -10.00
CA MET A 87 6.73 2.80 -10.08
C MET A 87 7.11 4.11 -9.37
N PRO A 88 6.40 5.22 -9.67
CA PRO A 88 6.58 6.47 -8.96
C PRO A 88 6.37 6.28 -7.46
N ARG A 89 7.07 7.13 -6.69
CA ARG A 89 7.13 7.02 -5.23
C ARG A 89 5.74 6.98 -4.59
N GLY A 90 4.79 7.75 -5.09
CA GLY A 90 3.41 7.76 -4.62
C GLY A 90 2.76 6.39 -4.65
N TYR A 91 2.95 5.60 -5.72
CA TYR A 91 2.41 4.24 -5.83
C TYR A 91 3.14 3.26 -4.93
N ARG A 92 4.47 3.39 -4.82
CA ARG A 92 5.28 2.54 -3.92
C ARG A 92 4.86 2.66 -2.46
N LEU A 93 4.42 3.85 -2.06
CA LEU A 93 3.94 4.13 -0.72
C LEU A 93 2.45 3.81 -0.55
N ALA A 94 1.61 4.28 -1.47
CA ALA A 94 0.16 4.14 -1.35
C ALA A 94 -0.29 2.69 -1.47
N PHE A 95 0.23 1.94 -2.45
CA PHE A 95 -0.24 0.58 -2.71
C PHE A 95 -0.20 -0.34 -1.47
N PRO A 96 0.95 -0.54 -0.79
CA PRO A 96 0.98 -1.45 0.35
C PRO A 96 0.18 -0.93 1.55
N ILE A 97 0.11 0.39 1.75
CA ILE A 97 -0.72 0.99 2.81
C ILE A 97 -2.20 0.68 2.56
N PHE A 98 -2.73 1.12 1.42
CA PHE A 98 -4.16 1.01 1.14
C PHE A 98 -4.60 -0.43 0.88
N TRP A 99 -3.70 -1.31 0.45
CA TRP A 99 -4.02 -2.75 0.37
C TRP A 99 -4.30 -3.32 1.76
N ILE A 100 -3.48 -2.98 2.76
CA ILE A 100 -3.69 -3.44 4.14
C ILE A 100 -4.96 -2.84 4.71
N GLU A 101 -5.24 -1.57 4.47
CA GLU A 101 -6.45 -0.90 4.97
C GLU A 101 -7.74 -1.51 4.37
N ASP A 102 -7.76 -1.78 3.06
CA ASP A 102 -8.89 -2.42 2.39
C ASP A 102 -9.10 -3.86 2.88
N ASP A 103 -8.03 -4.67 2.95
CA ASP A 103 -8.14 -6.04 3.41
C ASP A 103 -8.49 -6.11 4.90
N TYR A 104 -8.00 -5.16 5.73
CA TYR A 104 -8.37 -5.06 7.14
C TYR A 104 -9.84 -4.70 7.33
N PHE A 105 -10.41 -3.83 6.49
CA PHE A 105 -11.83 -3.52 6.53
C PHE A 105 -12.73 -4.76 6.30
N VAL A 106 -12.27 -5.70 5.46
CA VAL A 106 -13.02 -6.92 5.12
C VAL A 106 -12.71 -8.09 6.07
N ASN A 107 -11.44 -8.30 6.40
CA ASN A 107 -10.92 -9.49 7.07
C ASN A 107 -10.37 -9.24 8.47
N GLY A 108 -10.34 -7.99 8.95
CA GLY A 108 -9.76 -7.63 10.24
C GLY A 108 -8.29 -8.03 10.35
N TRP A 109 -7.88 -8.57 11.51
CA TRP A 109 -6.48 -8.93 11.78
C TRP A 109 -5.93 -10.03 10.87
N THR A 110 -6.79 -10.87 10.28
CA THR A 110 -6.38 -11.85 9.27
C THR A 110 -5.70 -11.18 8.06
N ALA A 111 -6.02 -9.91 7.77
CA ALA A 111 -5.43 -9.16 6.66
C ALA A 111 -3.90 -9.06 6.73
N LEU A 112 -3.35 -8.93 7.94
CA LEU A 112 -1.91 -8.87 8.15
C LEU A 112 -1.21 -10.19 7.79
N SER A 113 -1.90 -11.32 7.95
CA SER A 113 -1.40 -12.63 7.52
C SER A 113 -1.61 -12.84 6.01
N ASN A 114 -2.72 -12.36 5.45
CA ASN A 114 -2.99 -12.42 4.00
C ASN A 114 -1.97 -11.62 3.17
N ALA A 115 -1.44 -10.55 3.73
CA ALA A 115 -0.40 -9.72 3.12
C ALA A 115 0.87 -10.52 2.73
N GLY A 116 1.06 -11.71 3.31
CA GLY A 116 2.17 -12.60 2.96
C GLY A 116 3.54 -12.03 3.32
N GLU A 117 4.58 -12.55 2.66
CA GLU A 117 5.97 -12.31 3.10
C GLU A 117 6.51 -10.91 2.82
N TRP A 118 5.92 -10.17 1.85
CA TRP A 118 6.50 -8.92 1.37
C TRP A 118 5.62 -7.69 1.60
N LEU A 119 4.30 -7.83 1.56
CA LEU A 119 3.40 -6.68 1.51
C LEU A 119 3.27 -5.97 2.86
N LEU A 120 3.14 -6.72 3.97
CA LEU A 120 3.13 -6.14 5.31
C LEU A 120 4.46 -5.45 5.64
N PRO A 121 5.64 -6.04 5.37
CA PRO A 121 6.91 -5.31 5.46
C PRO A 121 6.97 -4.05 4.59
N ALA A 122 6.46 -4.09 3.37
CA ALA A 122 6.40 -2.92 2.50
C ALA A 122 5.49 -1.81 3.05
N ALA A 123 4.36 -2.18 3.66
CA ALA A 123 3.45 -1.24 4.32
C ALA A 123 4.11 -0.60 5.55
N ILE A 124 4.82 -1.39 6.36
CA ILE A 124 5.61 -0.89 7.51
C ILE A 124 6.66 0.12 7.05
N ASP A 125 7.40 -0.20 5.98
CA ASP A 125 8.41 0.70 5.42
C ASP A 125 7.77 1.97 4.85
N ALA A 126 6.62 1.86 4.17
CA ALA A 126 5.88 3.00 3.67
C ALA A 126 5.39 3.92 4.82
N TYR A 127 4.76 3.36 5.86
CA TYR A 127 4.36 4.11 7.05
C TYR A 127 5.53 4.83 7.71
N ARG A 128 6.70 4.17 7.80
CA ARG A 128 7.92 4.80 8.32
C ARG A 128 8.38 5.96 7.44
N GLU A 129 8.35 5.78 6.13
CA GLU A 129 8.82 6.78 5.15
C GLU A 129 7.94 8.04 5.14
N ILE A 130 6.63 7.89 5.35
CA ILE A 130 5.69 9.02 5.42
C ILE A 130 5.63 9.68 6.80
N GLY A 131 6.46 9.23 7.75
CA GLY A 131 6.59 9.81 9.09
C GLY A 131 5.61 9.26 10.14
N MET A 132 4.85 8.21 9.80
CA MET A 132 3.91 7.54 10.71
C MET A 132 4.62 6.45 11.53
N LEU A 133 5.63 6.85 12.29
CA LEU A 133 6.54 5.93 12.97
C LEU A 133 5.85 4.99 13.97
N SER A 134 4.89 5.49 14.76
CA SER A 134 4.20 4.66 15.75
C SER A 134 3.29 3.60 15.12
N GLU A 135 2.73 3.88 13.95
CA GLU A 135 1.96 2.90 13.16
C GLU A 135 2.89 1.80 12.65
N ALA A 136 4.03 2.19 12.06
CA ALA A 136 5.03 1.25 11.58
C ALA A 136 5.58 0.36 12.71
N GLU A 137 5.77 0.90 13.92
CA GLU A 137 6.20 0.16 15.11
C GLU A 137 5.12 -0.84 15.59
N ALA A 138 3.86 -0.42 15.63
CA ALA A 138 2.74 -1.29 16.00
C ALA A 138 2.57 -2.46 15.02
N LEU A 139 2.62 -2.18 13.71
CA LEU A 139 2.60 -3.21 12.67
C LEU A 139 3.84 -4.12 12.71
N SER A 140 5.01 -3.60 13.07
CA SER A 140 6.22 -4.42 13.26
C SER A 140 6.08 -5.41 14.42
N ALA A 141 5.39 -5.01 15.50
CA ALA A 141 5.08 -5.90 16.62
C ALA A 141 4.11 -7.02 16.20
N ALA A 142 3.07 -6.67 15.42
CA ALA A 142 2.15 -7.64 14.82
C ALA A 142 2.85 -8.63 13.88
N LEU A 143 3.69 -8.14 12.97
CA LEU A 143 4.50 -8.97 12.05
C LEU A 143 5.38 -9.97 12.82
N SER A 144 5.93 -9.57 13.96
CA SER A 144 6.77 -10.45 14.79
C SER A 144 6.00 -11.64 15.38
N VAL A 145 4.68 -11.51 15.59
CA VAL A 145 3.80 -12.61 16.01
C VAL A 145 3.55 -13.55 14.85
N ILE A 146 3.15 -12.99 13.69
CA ILE A 146 2.88 -13.75 12.47
C ILE A 146 4.10 -14.60 12.08
N GLN A 147 5.30 -14.03 12.11
CA GLN A 147 6.54 -14.73 11.75
C GLN A 147 6.93 -15.87 12.70
N ARG A 148 6.42 -15.90 13.94
CA ARG A 148 6.70 -17.00 14.86
C ARG A 148 5.88 -18.24 14.54
N GLY A 149 4.72 -18.09 13.88
CA GLY A 149 3.96 -19.23 13.37
C GLY A 149 3.48 -20.22 14.45
N GLU A 150 3.27 -19.76 15.68
CA GLU A 150 3.15 -20.64 16.86
C GLU A 150 1.73 -20.80 17.43
N ASP A 151 0.68 -20.14 16.92
CA ASP A 151 -0.65 -20.21 17.55
C ASP A 151 -1.80 -20.41 16.56
N ASP A 152 -2.77 -21.27 16.89
CA ASP A 152 -4.05 -21.42 16.16
C ASP A 152 -4.95 -20.16 16.29
N TYR A 153 -4.56 -19.18 17.11
CA TYR A 153 -5.25 -17.92 17.42
C TYR A 153 -4.46 -16.69 16.95
N TYR A 154 -4.01 -16.69 15.69
CA TYR A 154 -3.18 -15.61 15.14
C TYR A 154 -3.79 -14.22 15.30
N ASP A 155 -5.11 -14.06 15.13
CA ASP A 155 -5.75 -12.74 15.14
C ASP A 155 -5.70 -12.04 16.51
N GLU A 156 -6.03 -12.75 17.59
CA GLU A 156 -6.00 -12.17 18.95
C GLU A 156 -4.57 -11.83 19.40
N ALA A 157 -3.61 -12.69 19.10
CA ALA A 157 -2.21 -12.45 19.44
C ALA A 157 -1.61 -11.30 18.62
N THR A 158 -1.98 -11.20 17.34
CA THR A 158 -1.58 -10.12 16.43
C THR A 158 -2.16 -8.78 16.88
N GLU A 159 -3.46 -8.75 17.20
CA GLU A 159 -4.14 -7.58 17.77
C GLU A 159 -3.48 -7.12 19.07
N ALA A 160 -3.23 -8.06 19.99
CA ALA A 160 -2.62 -7.76 21.28
C ALA A 160 -1.19 -7.19 21.11
N ALA A 161 -0.42 -7.73 20.17
CA ALA A 161 0.91 -7.22 19.87
C ALA A 161 0.87 -5.81 19.27
N TYR A 162 -0.02 -5.57 18.30
CA TYR A 162 -0.23 -4.23 17.72
C TYR A 162 -0.60 -3.22 18.82
N ARG A 163 -1.58 -3.55 19.67
CA ARG A 163 -2.07 -2.67 20.75
C ARG A 163 -1.09 -2.49 21.90
N SER A 164 -0.06 -3.33 22.00
CA SER A 164 0.97 -3.21 23.05
C SER A 164 1.92 -2.03 22.81
N VAL A 165 1.98 -1.53 21.58
CA VAL A 165 2.79 -0.38 21.19
C VAL A 165 1.93 0.89 21.29
N PRO A 166 2.37 1.93 22.01
CA PRO A 166 1.69 3.22 21.99
C PRO A 166 1.63 3.78 20.57
N ASN A 167 0.42 3.95 20.04
CA ASN A 167 0.22 4.37 18.66
C ASN A 167 -0.75 5.55 18.57
N GLN A 168 -0.27 6.70 18.07
CA GLN A 168 -1.10 7.89 17.88
C GLN A 168 -2.08 7.78 16.71
N PHE A 169 -1.89 6.78 15.84
CA PHE A 169 -2.73 6.50 14.68
C PHE A 169 -3.61 5.25 14.86
N ALA A 170 -3.75 4.75 16.09
CA ALA A 170 -4.67 3.65 16.41
C ALA A 170 -6.15 4.05 16.23
N ASP A 171 -6.43 5.34 16.10
CA ASP A 171 -7.72 5.91 15.71
C ASP A 171 -7.72 6.17 14.20
N ASP A 172 -8.73 5.64 13.51
CA ASP A 172 -8.81 5.71 12.04
C ASP A 172 -8.90 7.16 11.54
N GLU A 173 -9.57 8.06 12.26
CA GLU A 173 -9.69 9.46 11.84
C GLU A 173 -8.33 10.18 11.87
N ALA A 174 -7.51 9.92 12.90
CA ALA A 174 -6.15 10.46 12.97
C ALA A 174 -5.24 9.89 11.87
N LYS A 175 -5.39 8.59 11.59
CA LYS A 175 -4.63 7.88 10.54
C LYS A 175 -4.97 8.41 9.14
N ASP A 176 -6.26 8.46 8.80
CA ASP A 176 -6.75 8.92 7.51
C ASP A 176 -6.33 10.37 7.22
N ARG A 177 -6.40 11.23 8.24
CA ARG A 177 -5.98 12.62 8.13
C ARG A 177 -4.48 12.74 7.82
N ALA A 178 -3.64 11.95 8.49
CA ALA A 178 -2.20 11.97 8.26
C ALA A 178 -1.83 11.45 6.86
N LEU A 179 -2.48 10.38 6.42
CA LEU A 179 -2.33 9.84 5.06
C LEU A 179 -2.74 10.86 4.01
N LEU A 180 -3.91 11.47 4.17
CA LEU A 180 -4.42 12.51 3.27
C LEU A 180 -3.45 13.70 3.22
N GLU A 181 -3.01 14.21 4.37
CA GLU A 181 -2.06 15.34 4.43
C GLU A 181 -0.75 15.03 3.70
N PHE A 182 -0.18 13.84 3.92
CA PHE A 182 1.04 13.42 3.26
C PHE A 182 0.89 13.37 1.73
N PHE A 183 -0.08 12.59 1.23
CA PHE A 183 -0.24 12.39 -0.22
C PHE A 183 -0.73 13.65 -0.96
N ARG A 184 -1.37 14.60 -0.25
CA ARG A 184 -1.74 15.90 -0.80
C ARG A 184 -0.59 16.91 -0.84
N SER A 185 0.36 16.79 0.07
CA SER A 185 1.46 17.76 0.18
C SER A 185 2.36 17.80 -1.06
N ASP A 186 2.44 16.68 -1.80
CA ASP A 186 3.25 16.56 -3.01
C ASP A 186 2.59 15.65 -4.07
N PRO A 187 1.73 16.21 -4.96
CA PRO A 187 1.13 15.43 -6.04
C PRO A 187 2.14 14.86 -7.04
N SER A 188 3.36 15.42 -7.11
CA SER A 188 4.40 14.95 -8.03
C SER A 188 4.92 13.55 -7.70
N LEU A 189 4.61 13.05 -6.48
CA LEU A 189 4.88 11.67 -6.08
C LEU A 189 4.29 10.65 -7.06
N PHE A 190 3.18 10.98 -7.74
CA PHE A 190 2.48 10.10 -8.67
C PHE A 190 2.83 10.35 -10.15
N ASP A 191 3.63 11.37 -10.46
CA ASP A 191 3.96 11.69 -11.85
C ASP A 191 4.96 10.68 -12.43
N PHE A 192 4.73 10.27 -13.68
CA PHE A 192 5.58 9.35 -14.45
C PHE A 192 5.74 9.74 -15.92
N ASN A 193 5.48 11.01 -16.24
CA ASN A 193 5.74 11.52 -17.58
C ASN A 193 7.26 11.60 -17.80
N ASP A 194 7.71 11.06 -18.94
CA ASP A 194 9.09 11.17 -19.38
C ASP A 194 9.44 12.66 -19.52
N ALA A 195 10.46 13.12 -18.81
CA ALA A 195 11.14 14.37 -19.18
C ALA A 195 11.84 14.22 -20.53
#